data_AF-A0A529HCG9-F1
#
_entry.id   AF-A0A529HCG9-F1
#
_cell.length_a   1.000
_cell.length_b   1.000
_cell.length_c   1.000
_cell.angle_alpha   90.00
_cell.angle_beta   90.00
_cell.angle_gamma   90.00
#
_symmetry.space_group_name_H-M   'P 1'
#
loop_
_entity.id
_entity.type
_entity.pdbx_description
1 polymer ?
#
loop_
_entity_poly.entity_id
_entity_poly.type
_entity_poly.pdbx_seq_one_letter_code
_entity_poly.pdbx_strand_id
1 'polypeptide(L)'
;VGTPRELYFRPKDRMVAEFLGDAIILPAKIADGFAISPLGRIAVDTAERRDVARIMLRPEQVLLKRTSREGMSGTPDMLFGEVTESEFAGSMCT
;
A
#
# COMPACT_ATOMS: atom_id res chain seq x y z
N VAL A 1 -4.41 12.63 21.69
CA VAL A 1 -3.91 13.22 20.42
C VAL A 1 -2.48 12.71 20.25
N GLY A 2 -2.17 12.08 19.12
CA GLY A 2 -0.87 11.43 18.89
C GLY A 2 0.18 12.38 18.32
N THR A 3 1.41 11.91 18.21
CA THR A 3 2.49 12.63 17.51
C THR A 3 2.16 12.76 16.01
N PRO A 4 2.72 13.77 15.31
CA PRO A 4 2.50 13.94 13.87
C PRO A 4 2.80 12.65 13.07
N ARG A 5 3.85 11.93 13.46
CA ARG A 5 4.24 10.66 12.85
C ARG A 5 3.18 9.58 13.05
N GLU A 6 2.64 9.45 14.25
CA GLU A 6 1.57 8.47 14.52
C GLU A 6 0.29 8.82 13.75
N LEU A 7 -0.06 10.11 13.67
CA LEU A 7 -1.22 10.54 12.89
C LEU A 7 -1.05 10.23 11.40
N TYR A 8 0.18 10.34 10.88
CA TYR A 8 0.48 10.06 9.49
C TYR A 8 0.44 8.56 9.15
N PHE A 9 1.05 7.70 9.99
CA PHE A 9 1.14 6.26 9.75
C PHE A 9 -0.04 5.44 10.29
N ARG A 10 -0.75 5.96 11.30
CA ARG A 10 -1.92 5.32 11.92
C ARG A 10 -3.07 6.34 12.04
N PRO A 11 -3.56 6.87 10.91
CA PRO A 11 -4.67 7.79 10.93
C PRO A 11 -5.94 7.11 11.47
N LYS A 12 -6.75 7.86 12.22
CA LYS A 12 -7.99 7.35 12.81
C LYS A 12 -9.02 6.92 11.75
N ASP A 13 -9.05 7.63 10.63
CA ASP A 13 -9.96 7.41 9.52
C ASP A 13 -9.34 7.87 8.19
N ARG A 14 -10.04 7.56 7.10
CA ARG A 14 -9.62 7.90 5.73
C ARG A 14 -9.46 9.41 5.52
N MET A 15 -10.36 10.22 6.08
CA MET A 15 -10.31 11.66 5.88
C MET A 15 -9.03 12.24 6.48
N VAL A 16 -8.66 11.80 7.69
CA VAL A 16 -7.38 12.20 8.31
C VAL A 16 -6.19 11.69 7.50
N ALA A 17 -6.26 10.46 6.97
CA ALA A 17 -5.19 9.89 6.15
C ALA A 17 -4.89 10.75 4.91
N GLU A 18 -5.93 11.11 4.16
CA GLU A 18 -5.86 11.89 2.92
C GLU A 18 -5.55 13.37 3.19
N PHE A 19 -6.01 13.92 4.32
CA PHE A 19 -5.68 15.29 4.70
C PHE A 19 -4.18 15.48 5.00
N LEU A 20 -3.54 14.47 5.60
CA LEU A 20 -2.13 14.53 5.95
C LEU A 20 -1.18 14.25 4.76
N GLY A 21 -1.71 13.80 3.63
CA GLY A 21 -0.96 13.51 2.41
C GLY A 21 -1.58 12.38 1.59
N ASP A 22 -0.93 12.04 0.48
CA ASP A 22 -1.41 11.01 -0.44
C ASP A 22 -1.56 9.65 0.22
N ALA A 23 -2.62 8.93 -0.16
CA ALA A 23 -2.96 7.64 0.40
C ALA A 23 -3.58 6.73 -0.66
N ILE A 24 -3.00 5.56 -0.85
CA ILE A 24 -3.55 4.50 -1.70
C ILE A 24 -4.50 3.66 -0.84
N ILE A 25 -5.79 3.71 -1.14
CA ILE A 25 -6.83 2.98 -0.40
C ILE A 25 -7.32 1.79 -1.23
N LEU A 26 -7.17 0.58 -0.69
CA LEU A 26 -7.55 -0.65 -1.38
C LEU A 26 -8.60 -1.43 -0.59
N PRO A 27 -9.57 -2.06 -1.27
CA PRO A 27 -10.43 -3.05 -0.62
C PRO A 27 -9.60 -4.26 -0.20
N ALA A 28 -9.89 -4.80 0.97
CA ALA A 28 -9.19 -5.97 1.48
C ALA A 28 -10.09 -6.83 2.38
N LYS A 29 -9.69 -8.09 2.53
CA LYS A 29 -10.19 -8.99 3.57
C LYS A 29 -9.07 -9.24 4.57
N ILE A 30 -9.33 -9.10 5.86
CA ILE A 30 -8.33 -9.37 6.90
C ILE A 30 -8.55 -10.79 7.42
N ALA A 31 -7.48 -11.59 7.43
CA ALA A 31 -7.44 -12.91 8.04
C ALA A 31 -6.00 -13.24 8.44
N ASP A 32 -5.84 -13.87 9.61
CA ASP A 32 -4.56 -14.41 10.10
C ASP A 32 -3.40 -13.39 10.14
N GLY A 33 -3.68 -12.11 10.43
CA GLY A 33 -2.67 -11.05 10.45
C GLY A 33 -2.31 -10.49 9.07
N PHE A 34 -3.05 -10.85 8.03
CA PHE A 34 -2.83 -10.37 6.66
C PHE A 34 -4.09 -9.72 6.10
N ALA A 35 -3.88 -8.63 5.35
CA ALA A 35 -4.85 -8.09 4.42
C ALA A 35 -4.65 -8.73 3.04
N ILE A 36 -5.68 -9.43 2.57
CA ILE A 36 -5.77 -9.98 1.21
C ILE A 36 -6.38 -8.89 0.33
N SER A 37 -5.59 -8.34 -0.58
CA SER A 37 -5.95 -7.23 -1.46
C SER A 37 -5.59 -7.54 -2.92
N PRO A 38 -5.96 -6.68 -3.90
CA PRO A 38 -5.50 -6.81 -5.28
C PRO A 38 -3.97 -6.81 -5.43
N LEU A 39 -3.23 -6.23 -4.46
CA LEU A 39 -1.77 -6.27 -4.43
C LEU A 39 -1.19 -7.53 -3.77
N GLY A 40 -2.04 -8.52 -3.48
CA GLY A 40 -1.64 -9.74 -2.78
C GLY A 40 -1.82 -9.64 -1.27
N ARG A 41 -1.03 -10.44 -0.54
CA ARG A 41 -1.08 -10.55 0.93
C ARG A 41 -0.14 -9.53 1.55
N ILE A 42 -0.69 -8.64 2.36
CA ILE A 42 0.05 -7.58 3.06
C ILE A 42 -0.09 -7.80 4.56
N ALA A 43 1.02 -7.84 5.30
CA ALA A 43 0.99 -7.95 6.75
C ALA A 43 0.32 -6.72 7.37
N VAL A 44 -0.54 -6.94 8.37
CA VAL A 44 -1.24 -5.87 9.10
C VAL A 44 -1.11 -6.05 10.60
N ASP A 45 -1.19 -4.95 11.34
CA ASP A 45 -1.07 -4.93 12.81
C ASP A 45 -2.31 -5.48 13.56
N THR A 46 -3.19 -6.22 12.88
CA THR A 46 -4.40 -6.79 13.48
C THR A 46 -4.61 -8.23 13.03
N ALA A 47 -4.90 -9.10 14.00
CA ALA A 47 -5.31 -10.49 13.75
C ALA A 47 -6.83 -10.64 13.61
N GLU A 48 -7.60 -9.57 13.81
CA GLU A 48 -9.06 -9.63 13.73
C GLU A 48 -9.52 -9.89 12.30
N ARG A 49 -10.27 -10.97 12.13
CA ARG A 49 -10.85 -11.32 10.83
C ARG A 49 -11.91 -10.29 10.43
N ARG A 50 -11.81 -9.77 9.20
CA ARG A 50 -12.78 -8.82 8.62
C ARG A 50 -12.99 -9.12 7.14
N ASP A 51 -14.21 -9.54 6.78
CA ASP A 51 -14.53 -9.86 5.37
C ASP A 51 -14.74 -8.63 4.49
N VAL A 52 -15.00 -7.47 5.10
CA VAL A 52 -15.12 -6.18 4.42
C VAL A 52 -14.23 -5.18 5.15
N ALA A 53 -13.06 -4.90 4.59
CA ALA A 53 -12.13 -3.92 5.11
C ALA A 53 -11.53 -3.07 3.98
N ARG A 54 -10.86 -1.99 4.37
CA ARG A 54 -9.97 -1.22 3.51
C ARG A 54 -8.62 -1.11 4.19
N ILE A 55 -7.56 -1.19 3.40
CA ILE A 55 -6.21 -0.88 3.85
C ILE A 55 -5.75 0.43 3.22
N MET A 56 -4.85 1.10 3.92
CA MET A 56 -4.17 2.30 3.46
C MET A 56 -2.69 1.98 3.30
N LEU A 57 -2.15 2.31 2.14
CA LEU A 57 -0.70 2.34 1.90
C LEU A 57 -0.31 3.78 1.58
N ARG A 58 0.80 4.23 2.14
CA ARG A 58 1.44 5.46 1.69
C ARG A 58 2.24 5.18 0.41
N PRO A 59 2.26 6.09 -0.58
CA PRO A 59 2.99 5.86 -1.83
C PRO A 59 4.45 5.46 -1.62
N GLU A 60 5.14 6.05 -0.64
CA GLU A 60 6.52 5.73 -0.27
C GLU A 60 6.74 4.32 0.28
N GLN A 61 5.67 3.57 0.58
CA GLN A 61 5.74 2.16 0.97
C GLN A 61 5.70 1.21 -0.24
N VAL A 62 5.42 1.73 -1.43
CA VAL A 62 5.39 0.95 -2.68
C VAL A 62 6.70 1.16 -3.42
N LEU A 63 7.41 0.07 -3.68
CA LEU A 63 8.66 0.08 -4.43
C LEU A 63 8.46 -0.61 -5.77
N LEU A 64 8.86 0.06 -6.85
CA LEU A 64 8.82 -0.48 -8.19
C LEU A 64 10.22 -0.97 -8.58
N LYS A 65 10.31 -2.20 -9.09
CA LYS A 65 11.55 -2.74 -9.66
C LYS A 65 11.32 -3.05 -11.13
N ARG A 66 12.17 -2.49 -12.00
CA ARG A 66 12.14 -2.81 -13.43
C ARG A 66 12.42 -4.30 -13.62
N THR A 67 11.62 -4.94 -14.46
CA THR A 67 11.77 -6.34 -14.85
C THR A 67 11.60 -6.49 -16.36
N SER A 68 12.29 -7.46 -16.96
CA SER A 68 12.13 -7.83 -18.37
C SER A 68 11.17 -9.01 -18.49
N ARG A 69 10.41 -9.09 -19.60
CA ARG A 69 9.49 -10.21 -19.88
C ARG A 69 10.18 -11.58 -19.87
N GLU A 70 11.46 -11.64 -20.24
CA GLU A 70 12.27 -12.86 -20.27
C GLU A 70 12.80 -13.29 -18.89
N GLY A 71 12.54 -12.51 -17.84
CA GLY A 71 13.04 -12.72 -16.48
C GLY A 71 11.96 -12.59 -15.40
N MET A 72 10.71 -12.98 -15.69
CA MET A 72 9.61 -13.00 -14.71
C MET A 72 9.82 -14.08 -13.63
N SER A 73 10.88 -13.94 -12.85
CA SER A 73 11.14 -14.68 -11.62
C SER A 73 11.13 -13.67 -10.47
N GLY A 74 9.92 -13.27 -10.05
CA GLY A 74 9.75 -12.53 -8.81
C GLY A 74 9.95 -13.44 -7.59
N THR A 75 10.29 -12.88 -6.44
CA THR A 75 10.05 -13.61 -5.18
C THR A 75 8.54 -13.76 -4.98
N PRO A 76 8.06 -14.72 -4.16
CA PRO A 76 6.63 -14.91 -3.90
C PRO A 76 5.89 -13.65 -3.44
N ASP A 77 6.62 -12.69 -2.88
CA ASP A 77 6.12 -11.43 -2.35
C ASP A 77 6.13 -10.28 -3.37
N MET A 78 6.43 -10.56 -4.65
CA MET A 78 6.40 -9.57 -5.73
C MET A 78 5.15 -9.72 -6.58
N LEU A 79 4.52 -8.57 -6.88
CA LEU A 79 3.45 -8.47 -7.85
C LEU A 79 3.98 -7.83 -9.14
N PHE A 80 3.55 -8.34 -10.29
CA PHE A 80 3.81 -7.70 -11.57
C PHE A 80 2.70 -6.70 -11.88
N GLY A 81 3.10 -5.52 -12.34
CA GLY A 81 2.21 -4.47 -12.81
C GLY A 81 2.73 -3.86 -14.10
N GLU A 82 1.85 -3.17 -14.81
CA GLU A 82 2.19 -2.37 -15.97
C GLU A 82 2.13 -0.90 -15.60
N VAL A 83 3.15 -0.13 -16.00
CA VAL A 83 3.14 1.33 -15.84
C VAL A 83 2.25 1.89 -16.94
N THR A 84 1.07 2.36 -16.58
CA THR A 84 0.11 2.97 -17.53
C THR A 84 0.39 4.45 -17.77
N GLU A 85 0.93 5.14 -16.75
CA GLU A 85 1.16 6.57 -16.76
C GLU A 85 2.35 6.92 -15.86
N SER A 86 3.07 7.98 -16.20
CA SER A 86 4.16 8.53 -15.39
C SER A 86 4.17 10.04 -15.53
N GLU A 87 4.05 10.74 -14.41
CA GLU A 87 4.07 12.19 -14.34
C GLU A 87 5.29 12.68 -13.54
N PHE A 88 5.76 13.89 -13.86
CA PHE A 88 6.85 14.55 -13.14
C PHE A 88 6.26 15.63 -12.22
N ALA A 89 6.21 15.35 -10.91
CA ALA A 89 5.61 16.24 -9.91
C ALA A 89 6.65 16.98 -9.03
N GLY A 90 7.94 16.93 -9.41
CA GLY A 90 9.04 17.50 -8.63
C GLY A 90 10.36 16.79 -8.91
N SER A 91 11.45 17.20 -8.27
CA SER A 91 12.82 16.81 -8.64
C SER A 91 13.22 15.34 -8.41
N MET A 92 12.32 14.46 -7.95
CA MET A 92 12.62 13.02 -7.82
C MET A 92 11.42 12.12 -8.20
N CYS A 93 11.65 11.23 -9.17
CA CYS A 93 10.93 9.96 -9.31
C CYS A 93 11.92 8.86 -8.88
N THR A 94 11.66 8.18 -7.78
CA THR A 94 12.42 6.99 -7.32
C THR A 94 11.60 5.73 -7.49
#